data_AF-A0AAV3SDL9-F1
#
_entry.id   AF-A0AAV3SDL9-F1
#
_cell.length_a   1.000
_cell.length_b   1.000
_cell.length_c   1.000
_cell.angle_alpha   90.00
_cell.angle_beta   90.00
_cell.angle_gamma   90.00
#
_symmetry.space_group_name_H-M   'P 1'
#
loop_
_entity.id
_entity.type
_entity.pdbx_description
1 polymer ?
#
loop_
_entity_poly.entity_id
_entity_poly.type
_entity_poly.pdbx_seq_one_letter_code
_entity_poly.pdbx_strand_id
1 'polypeptide(L)'
;MPYLDDTYTKPVLDSLSDVHQQTGHGWSRVFRDWIDIVFASLQRDDDSHGKMANRYKSDFGKETTQTAFEDYAEAFASLLAVMEQTDADVLGCLFQEYGAPSEENGQHFTPPHVARLLGGMMLPTDEQIESTTPDDPITIRDPTCGSGGLLVGAGQQLEECAESPYAAVFVGQDIDIRCVKMTAINFVVRGLPGFAIHGDSLKADPIAAWEIMPTKGMMGAPIQECEPPQFTPVSDDETTDSSASATATDGADKVEGQNAQVDVDVELDTQQAEFAAFTDSDGDVNQ
;
A
#
# COMPACT_ATOMS: atom_id res chain seq x y z
N MET A 1 5.62 -20.46 -7.41
CA MET A 1 4.41 -19.97 -8.12
C MET A 1 3.10 -20.70 -7.75
N PRO A 2 2.43 -20.47 -6.61
CA PRO A 2 1.08 -21.02 -6.42
C PRO A 2 -0.06 -20.15 -6.99
N TYR A 3 0.21 -18.88 -7.34
CA TYR A 3 -0.88 -17.90 -7.52
C TYR A 3 -0.84 -17.02 -8.78
N LEU A 4 0.28 -16.97 -9.52
CA LEU A 4 0.41 -16.26 -10.79
C LEU A 4 1.11 -17.18 -11.80
N ASP A 5 0.60 -17.19 -13.04
CA ASP A 5 1.22 -17.90 -14.16
C ASP A 5 2.59 -17.26 -14.47
N ASP A 6 3.59 -18.09 -14.80
CA ASP A 6 4.92 -17.66 -15.25
C ASP A 6 4.83 -16.60 -16.36
N THR A 7 3.78 -16.65 -17.19
CA THR A 7 3.51 -15.69 -18.27
C THR A 7 3.46 -14.24 -17.77
N TYR A 8 3.06 -14.00 -16.52
CA TYR A 8 2.93 -12.65 -15.94
C TYR A 8 4.16 -12.20 -15.17
N THR A 9 4.83 -13.10 -14.47
CA THR A 9 6.00 -12.75 -13.64
C THR A 9 7.29 -12.76 -14.45
N LYS A 10 7.36 -13.59 -15.51
CA LYS A 10 8.57 -13.77 -16.32
C LYS A 10 9.11 -12.50 -16.96
N PRO A 11 8.30 -11.61 -17.58
CA PRO A 11 8.85 -10.39 -18.18
C PRO A 11 9.57 -9.50 -17.17
N VAL A 12 9.02 -9.35 -15.97
CA VAL A 12 9.66 -8.62 -14.86
C VAL A 12 10.94 -9.33 -14.41
N LEU A 13 10.88 -10.66 -14.27
CA LEU A 13 11.99 -11.47 -13.80
C LEU A 13 13.16 -11.53 -14.78
N ASP A 14 12.91 -11.51 -16.09
CA ASP A 14 13.96 -11.55 -17.11
C ASP A 14 14.86 -10.31 -16.97
N SER A 15 14.28 -9.11 -16.85
CA SER A 15 15.04 -7.88 -16.61
C SER A 15 15.79 -7.88 -15.27
N LEU A 16 15.16 -8.34 -14.19
CA LEU A 16 15.85 -8.45 -12.89
C LEU A 16 16.96 -9.51 -12.90
N SER A 17 16.79 -10.59 -13.66
CA SER A 17 17.80 -11.63 -13.88
C SER A 17 19.02 -11.09 -14.63
N ASP A 18 18.81 -10.18 -15.58
CA ASP A 18 19.91 -9.52 -16.29
C ASP A 18 20.72 -8.64 -15.32
N VAL A 19 20.08 -7.89 -14.42
CA VAL A 19 20.79 -7.15 -13.36
C VAL A 19 21.53 -8.10 -12.42
N HIS A 20 20.91 -9.21 -12.02
CA HIS A 20 21.54 -10.24 -11.19
C HIS A 20 22.84 -10.76 -11.83
N GLN A 21 22.81 -11.07 -13.13
CA GLN A 21 23.97 -11.57 -13.88
C GLN A 21 25.06 -10.51 -14.04
N GLN A 22 24.68 -9.26 -14.32
CA GLN A 22 25.62 -8.15 -14.54
C GLN A 22 26.35 -7.74 -13.26
N THR A 23 25.66 -7.76 -12.12
CA THR A 23 26.18 -7.24 -10.84
C THR A 23 26.70 -8.32 -9.90
N GLY A 24 26.26 -9.58 -10.09
CA GLY A 24 26.51 -10.68 -9.15
C GLY A 24 25.78 -10.53 -7.81
N HIS A 25 24.90 -9.55 -7.64
CA HIS A 25 24.09 -9.38 -6.43
C HIS A 25 23.08 -10.52 -6.30
N GLY A 26 22.89 -11.09 -5.11
CA GLY A 26 21.81 -12.06 -4.87
C GLY A 26 20.41 -11.47 -5.10
N TRP A 27 19.43 -12.32 -5.42
CA TRP A 27 18.05 -11.94 -5.76
C TRP A 27 17.40 -10.98 -4.77
N SER A 28 17.54 -11.22 -3.46
CA SER A 28 16.95 -10.34 -2.44
C SER A 28 17.51 -8.93 -2.49
N ARG A 29 18.80 -8.77 -2.83
CA ARG A 29 19.44 -7.47 -2.99
C ARG A 29 18.97 -6.79 -4.28
N VAL A 30 18.88 -7.52 -5.38
CA VAL A 30 18.36 -7.01 -6.66
C VAL A 30 16.93 -6.52 -6.49
N PHE A 31 16.05 -7.32 -5.89
CA PHE A 31 14.67 -6.96 -5.64
C PHE A 31 14.55 -5.73 -4.73
N ARG A 32 15.26 -5.70 -3.60
CA ARG A 32 15.24 -4.54 -2.69
C ARG A 32 15.72 -3.27 -3.40
N ASP A 33 16.85 -3.35 -4.11
CA ASP A 33 17.41 -2.20 -4.81
C ASP A 33 16.45 -1.71 -5.91
N TRP A 34 15.76 -2.61 -6.61
CA TRP A 34 14.71 -2.28 -7.58
C TRP A 34 13.55 -1.52 -6.96
N ILE A 35 12.99 -2.03 -5.85
CA ILE A 35 11.90 -1.36 -5.11
C ILE A 35 12.35 0.03 -4.63
N ASP A 36 13.57 0.15 -4.10
CA ASP A 36 14.10 1.45 -3.66
C ASP A 36 14.23 2.46 -4.82
N ILE A 37 14.67 2.01 -6.00
CA ILE A 37 14.80 2.84 -7.20
C ILE A 37 13.42 3.30 -7.70
N VAL A 38 12.46 2.38 -7.82
CA VAL A 38 11.10 2.69 -8.24
C VAL A 38 10.44 3.65 -7.27
N PHE A 39 10.52 3.37 -5.97
CA PHE A 39 9.93 4.19 -4.93
C PHE A 39 10.53 5.62 -4.88
N ALA A 40 11.85 5.76 -5.00
CA ALA A 40 12.49 7.08 -5.09
C ALA A 40 12.05 7.85 -6.36
N SER A 41 11.89 7.14 -7.48
CA SER A 41 11.43 7.73 -8.74
C SER A 41 9.99 8.25 -8.64
N LEU A 42 9.09 7.49 -8.00
CA LEU A 42 7.70 7.89 -7.77
C LEU A 42 7.56 9.04 -6.77
N GLN A 43 8.48 9.18 -5.82
CA GLN A 43 8.57 10.35 -4.94
C GLN A 43 9.20 11.58 -5.63
N ARG A 44 9.82 11.40 -6.81
CA ARG A 44 10.73 12.40 -7.42
C ARG A 44 11.88 12.79 -6.47
N ASP A 45 12.37 11.84 -5.68
CA ASP A 45 13.51 12.02 -4.78
C ASP A 45 14.82 11.75 -5.55
N ASP A 46 15.28 12.78 -6.26
CA ASP A 46 16.52 12.77 -7.04
C ASP A 46 17.76 12.49 -6.18
N ASP A 47 17.73 12.86 -4.88
CA ASP A 47 18.84 12.66 -3.95
C ASP A 47 19.00 11.17 -3.59
N SER A 48 17.91 10.51 -3.20
CA SER A 48 17.93 9.07 -2.91
C SER A 48 18.21 8.24 -4.17
N HIS A 49 17.58 8.60 -5.29
CA HIS A 49 17.85 7.95 -6.57
C HIS A 49 19.33 8.13 -6.99
N GLY A 50 19.87 9.35 -6.86
CA GLY A 50 21.26 9.67 -7.16
C GLY A 50 22.27 8.95 -6.28
N LYS A 51 21.99 8.80 -4.97
CA LYS A 51 22.82 7.99 -4.06
C LYS A 51 22.89 6.54 -4.52
N MET A 52 21.77 5.97 -4.99
CA MET A 52 21.72 4.61 -5.49
C MET A 52 22.57 4.44 -6.76
N ALA A 53 22.40 5.35 -7.73
CA ALA A 53 23.19 5.34 -8.97
C ALA A 53 24.69 5.51 -8.71
N ASN A 54 25.07 6.40 -7.78
CA ASN A 54 26.46 6.61 -7.40
C ASN A 54 27.08 5.37 -6.75
N ARG A 55 26.31 4.64 -5.92
CA ARG A 55 26.77 3.36 -5.34
C ARG A 55 27.04 2.33 -6.43
N TYR A 56 26.10 2.12 -7.37
CA TYR A 56 26.31 1.21 -8.49
C TYR A 56 27.52 1.62 -9.34
N LYS A 57 27.69 2.92 -9.59
CA LYS A 57 28.83 3.43 -10.37
C LYS A 57 30.16 3.20 -9.68
N SER A 58 30.19 3.28 -8.35
CA SER A 58 31.37 2.95 -7.55
C SER A 58 31.69 1.46 -7.59
N ASP A 59 30.67 0.61 -7.49
CA ASP A 59 30.83 -0.85 -7.38
C ASP A 59 31.14 -1.50 -8.75
N PHE A 60 30.54 -1.00 -9.83
CA PHE A 60 30.54 -1.67 -11.14
C PHE A 60 31.05 -0.80 -12.30
N GLY A 61 31.28 0.49 -12.08
CA GLY A 61 31.61 1.43 -13.14
C GLY A 61 30.40 1.92 -13.93
N LYS A 62 30.65 2.87 -14.84
CA LYS A 62 29.59 3.65 -15.50
C LYS A 62 28.71 2.80 -16.44
N GLU A 63 29.32 1.94 -17.26
CA GLU A 63 28.60 1.17 -18.27
C GLU A 63 27.63 0.18 -17.63
N THR A 64 28.10 -0.66 -16.70
CA THR A 64 27.23 -1.61 -15.97
C THR A 64 26.15 -0.90 -15.16
N THR A 65 26.44 0.27 -14.59
CA THR A 65 25.41 1.05 -13.88
C THR A 65 24.31 1.51 -14.83
N GLN A 66 24.67 1.97 -16.01
CA GLN A 66 23.69 2.41 -17.00
C GLN A 66 22.79 1.25 -17.42
N THR A 67 23.37 0.12 -17.81
CA THR A 67 22.58 -1.06 -18.23
C THR A 67 21.71 -1.59 -17.08
N ALA A 68 22.22 -1.69 -15.86
CA ALA A 68 21.42 -2.15 -14.73
C ALA A 68 20.22 -1.23 -14.42
N PHE A 69 20.36 0.09 -14.57
CA PHE A 69 19.25 1.02 -14.37
C PHE A 69 18.25 1.01 -15.55
N GLU A 70 18.71 0.75 -16.77
CA GLU A 70 17.84 0.49 -17.92
C GLU A 70 17.00 -0.77 -17.68
N ASP A 71 17.62 -1.86 -17.20
CA ASP A 71 16.92 -3.11 -16.88
C ASP A 71 15.95 -2.94 -15.69
N TYR A 72 16.32 -2.18 -14.66
CA TYR A 72 15.38 -1.85 -13.57
C TYR A 72 14.16 -1.05 -14.06
N ALA A 73 14.36 -0.13 -15.00
CA ALA A 73 13.27 0.62 -15.62
C ALA A 73 12.40 -0.29 -16.49
N GLU A 74 12.99 -1.20 -17.26
CA GLU A 74 12.26 -2.20 -18.06
C GLU A 74 11.45 -3.17 -17.18
N ALA A 75 12.02 -3.61 -16.05
CA ALA A 75 11.31 -4.42 -15.06
C ALA A 75 10.08 -3.67 -14.51
N PHE A 76 10.20 -2.36 -14.25
CA PHE A 76 9.08 -1.55 -13.80
C PHE A 76 8.03 -1.34 -14.91
N ALA A 77 8.45 -1.11 -16.15
CA ALA A 77 7.52 -1.03 -17.28
C ALA A 77 6.74 -2.34 -17.48
N SER A 78 7.43 -3.48 -17.37
CA SER A 78 6.82 -4.82 -17.41
C SER A 78 5.84 -5.04 -16.25
N LEU A 79 6.18 -4.58 -15.04
CA LEU A 79 5.29 -4.63 -13.89
C LEU A 79 3.98 -3.87 -14.17
N LEU A 80 4.07 -2.64 -14.68
CA LEU A 80 2.91 -1.83 -15.04
C LEU A 80 2.03 -2.55 -16.08
N ALA A 81 2.64 -3.09 -17.13
CA ALA A 81 1.93 -3.80 -18.19
C ALA A 81 1.18 -5.05 -17.69
N VAL A 82 1.75 -5.75 -16.72
CA VAL A 82 1.13 -6.94 -16.11
C VAL A 82 0.01 -6.54 -15.15
N MET A 83 0.21 -5.49 -14.35
CA MET A 83 -0.80 -4.99 -13.42
C MET A 83 -1.99 -4.34 -14.13
N GLU A 84 -1.81 -3.82 -15.34
CA GLU A 84 -2.90 -3.35 -16.20
C GLU A 84 -3.75 -4.52 -16.74
N GLN A 85 -3.14 -5.68 -16.98
CA GLN A 85 -3.82 -6.87 -17.49
C GLN A 85 -4.38 -7.77 -16.40
N THR A 86 -3.97 -7.56 -15.14
CA THR A 86 -4.29 -8.45 -14.04
C THR A 86 -4.60 -7.70 -12.74
N ASP A 87 -5.58 -8.21 -12.03
CA ASP A 87 -5.92 -7.76 -10.67
C ASP A 87 -4.96 -8.29 -9.59
N ALA A 88 -3.86 -8.93 -9.98
CA ALA A 88 -2.98 -9.59 -9.05
C ALA A 88 -2.00 -8.61 -8.37
N ASP A 89 -1.62 -8.95 -7.14
CA ASP A 89 -0.48 -8.34 -6.45
C ASP A 89 0.83 -9.02 -6.91
N VAL A 90 1.35 -8.53 -8.03
CA VAL A 90 2.57 -9.05 -8.66
C VAL A 90 3.79 -8.80 -7.77
N LEU A 91 3.88 -7.61 -7.14
CA LEU A 91 4.96 -7.25 -6.22
C LEU A 91 5.02 -8.21 -5.04
N GLY A 92 3.88 -8.50 -4.41
CA GLY A 92 3.79 -9.44 -3.31
C GLY A 92 4.22 -10.86 -3.70
N CYS A 93 3.90 -11.29 -4.92
CA CYS A 93 4.33 -12.59 -5.43
C CYS A 93 5.85 -12.65 -5.67
N LEU A 94 6.41 -11.61 -6.32
CA LEU A 94 7.85 -11.52 -6.56
C LEU A 94 8.64 -11.42 -5.25
N PHE A 95 8.12 -10.69 -4.26
CA PHE A 95 8.78 -10.55 -2.96
C PHE A 95 8.87 -11.89 -2.23
N GLN A 96 7.77 -12.64 -2.13
CA GLN A 96 7.78 -13.93 -1.45
C GLN A 96 8.73 -14.94 -2.09
N GLU A 97 8.88 -14.90 -3.41
CA GLU A 97 9.70 -15.88 -4.14
C GLU A 97 11.18 -15.46 -4.24
N TYR A 98 11.48 -14.17 -4.43
CA TYR A 98 12.82 -13.67 -4.74
C TYR A 98 13.32 -12.59 -3.77
N GLY A 99 12.42 -11.79 -3.19
CA GLY A 99 12.74 -10.68 -2.27
C GLY A 99 13.03 -11.12 -0.84
N ALA A 100 12.38 -12.19 -0.36
CA ALA A 100 12.54 -12.77 0.96
C ALA A 100 12.69 -14.32 0.93
N PRO A 101 13.70 -14.87 0.23
CA PRO A 101 13.84 -16.31 -0.03
C PRO A 101 14.33 -17.14 1.18
N SER A 102 14.10 -16.72 2.43
CA SER A 102 14.39 -17.51 3.62
C SER A 102 13.20 -17.56 4.58
N GLU A 103 13.06 -18.67 5.30
CA GLU A 103 12.16 -18.86 6.45
C GLU A 103 12.35 -17.82 7.59
N GLU A 104 13.23 -16.82 7.42
CA GLU A 104 13.69 -15.91 8.48
C GLU A 104 12.65 -14.88 8.95
N ASN A 105 11.59 -14.61 8.17
CA ASN A 105 10.55 -13.65 8.59
C ASN A 105 9.14 -14.23 8.72
N GLY A 106 8.89 -15.49 8.28
CA GLY A 106 7.56 -16.11 8.34
C GLY A 106 6.44 -15.32 7.65
N GLN A 107 6.78 -14.36 6.79
CA GLN A 107 5.83 -13.50 6.09
C GLN A 107 5.17 -14.31 4.96
N HIS A 108 3.88 -14.56 5.11
CA HIS A 108 3.03 -15.16 4.09
C HIS A 108 1.99 -14.12 3.70
N PHE A 109 1.97 -13.73 2.44
CA PHE A 109 0.96 -12.77 1.99
C PHE A 109 -0.34 -13.48 1.64
N THR A 110 -1.43 -12.73 1.76
CA THR A 110 -2.77 -13.18 1.43
C THR A 110 -2.83 -13.53 -0.07
N PRO A 111 -3.19 -14.76 -0.45
CA PRO A 111 -3.32 -15.13 -1.86
C PRO A 111 -4.35 -14.25 -2.58
N PRO A 112 -4.18 -13.92 -3.87
CA PRO A 112 -4.99 -12.91 -4.56
C PRO A 112 -6.51 -13.13 -4.47
N HIS A 113 -6.98 -14.37 -4.62
CA HIS A 113 -8.42 -14.68 -4.51
C HIS A 113 -8.96 -14.53 -3.09
N VAL A 114 -8.13 -14.82 -2.07
CA VAL A 114 -8.48 -14.61 -0.67
C VAL A 114 -8.46 -13.11 -0.35
N ALA A 115 -7.48 -12.37 -0.89
CA ALA A 115 -7.36 -10.94 -0.72
C ALA A 115 -8.57 -10.21 -1.30
N ARG A 116 -9.03 -10.59 -2.52
CA ARG A 116 -10.25 -10.03 -3.10
C ARG A 116 -11.49 -10.32 -2.27
N LEU A 117 -11.66 -11.58 -1.81
CA LEU A 117 -12.79 -11.97 -0.98
C LEU A 117 -12.82 -11.19 0.35
N LEU A 118 -11.70 -11.17 1.08
CA LEU A 118 -11.60 -10.48 2.36
C LEU A 118 -11.70 -8.97 2.19
N GLY A 119 -11.10 -8.40 1.13
CA GLY A 119 -11.19 -6.99 0.80
C GLY A 119 -12.63 -6.55 0.55
N GLY A 120 -13.42 -7.34 -0.18
CA GLY A 120 -14.85 -7.10 -0.36
C GLY A 120 -15.64 -7.14 0.96
N MET A 121 -15.22 -7.97 1.93
CA MET A 121 -15.84 -8.00 3.27
C MET A 121 -15.46 -6.80 4.14
N MET A 122 -14.38 -6.08 3.80
CA MET A 122 -13.98 -4.85 4.48
C MET A 122 -14.76 -3.63 3.98
N LEU A 123 -15.43 -3.75 2.83
CA LEU A 123 -16.24 -2.66 2.30
C LEU A 123 -17.48 -2.45 3.18
N PRO A 124 -17.85 -1.19 3.46
CA PRO A 124 -19.11 -0.89 4.11
C PRO A 124 -20.29 -1.12 3.15
N THR A 125 -21.50 -0.93 3.66
CA THR A 125 -22.72 -1.11 2.84
C THR A 125 -22.79 -0.09 1.69
N ASP A 126 -23.49 -0.45 0.61
CA ASP A 126 -23.70 0.45 -0.54
C ASP A 126 -24.25 1.82 -0.11
N GLU A 127 -25.18 1.86 0.85
CA GLU A 127 -25.74 3.11 1.40
C GLU A 127 -24.66 3.99 2.06
N GLN A 128 -23.69 3.38 2.75
CA GLN A 128 -22.59 4.12 3.36
C GLN A 128 -21.62 4.64 2.29
N ILE A 129 -21.33 3.84 1.25
CA ILE A 129 -20.48 4.25 0.13
C ILE A 129 -21.11 5.43 -0.62
N GLU A 130 -22.41 5.36 -0.93
CA GLU A 130 -23.17 6.44 -1.57
C GLU A 130 -23.23 7.73 -0.73
N SER A 131 -23.11 7.61 0.60
CA SER A 131 -23.12 8.76 1.51
C SER A 131 -21.77 9.45 1.67
N THR A 132 -20.70 8.88 1.12
CA THR A 132 -19.34 9.47 1.24
C THR A 132 -19.22 10.80 0.51
N THR A 133 -18.33 11.64 1.02
CA THR A 133 -17.95 12.89 0.35
C THR A 133 -16.43 12.95 0.22
N PRO A 134 -15.89 13.81 -0.66
CA PRO A 134 -14.44 14.00 -0.75
C PRO A 134 -13.78 14.38 0.58
N ASP A 135 -14.51 15.03 1.49
CA ASP A 135 -14.00 15.44 2.81
C ASP A 135 -14.31 14.41 3.93
N ASP A 136 -15.10 13.38 3.62
CA ASP A 136 -15.47 12.30 4.55
C ASP A 136 -15.49 10.94 3.82
N PRO A 137 -14.30 10.44 3.42
CA PRO A 137 -14.17 9.14 2.77
C PRO A 137 -14.15 8.00 3.80
N ILE A 138 -14.55 6.81 3.37
CA ILE A 138 -14.42 5.60 4.18
C ILE A 138 -12.94 5.30 4.40
N THR A 139 -12.53 5.01 5.62
CA THR A 139 -11.16 4.54 5.86
C THR A 139 -11.09 3.00 5.92
N ILE A 140 -10.29 2.39 5.04
CA ILE A 140 -10.06 0.94 4.99
C ILE A 140 -8.62 0.65 5.42
N ARG A 141 -8.43 -0.17 6.45
CA ARG A 141 -7.11 -0.32 7.11
C ARG A 141 -6.62 -1.77 7.12
N ASP A 142 -5.33 -1.96 6.91
CA ASP A 142 -4.64 -3.22 7.14
C ASP A 142 -3.36 -2.96 7.98
N PRO A 143 -3.33 -3.36 9.26
CA PRO A 143 -2.21 -3.12 10.17
C PRO A 143 -1.02 -4.05 9.93
N THR A 144 -1.10 -5.00 9.00
CA THR A 144 0.01 -5.90 8.62
C THR A 144 -0.01 -6.10 7.12
N CYS A 145 0.04 -4.99 6.39
CA CYS A 145 -0.42 -4.94 5.00
C CYS A 145 0.43 -5.74 4.03
N GLY A 146 1.67 -6.10 4.39
CA GLY A 146 2.61 -6.71 3.45
C GLY A 146 2.79 -5.79 2.25
N SER A 147 2.68 -6.33 1.04
CA SER A 147 2.65 -5.57 -0.21
C SER A 147 1.36 -4.76 -0.44
N GLY A 148 0.41 -4.78 0.48
CA GLY A 148 -0.88 -4.10 0.36
C GLY A 148 -1.93 -4.89 -0.42
N GLY A 149 -1.67 -6.18 -0.71
CA GLY A 149 -2.53 -7.00 -1.57
C GLY A 149 -3.99 -7.11 -1.11
N LEU A 150 -4.24 -7.10 0.22
CA LEU A 150 -5.60 -7.07 0.76
C LEU A 150 -6.33 -5.75 0.44
N LEU A 151 -5.65 -4.62 0.65
CA LEU A 151 -6.19 -3.28 0.37
C LEU A 151 -6.38 -3.05 -1.14
N VAL A 152 -5.48 -3.59 -1.97
CA VAL A 152 -5.67 -3.65 -3.43
C VAL A 152 -6.93 -4.42 -3.80
N GLY A 153 -7.17 -5.58 -3.17
CA GLY A 153 -8.39 -6.36 -3.39
C GLY A 153 -9.65 -5.61 -2.96
N ALA A 154 -9.59 -4.85 -1.86
CA ALA A 154 -10.68 -3.98 -1.43
C ALA A 154 -10.94 -2.84 -2.43
N GLY A 155 -9.89 -2.18 -2.93
CA GLY A 155 -10.00 -1.13 -3.95
C GLY A 155 -10.65 -1.60 -5.25
N GLN A 156 -10.29 -2.80 -5.73
CA GLN A 156 -10.92 -3.40 -6.92
C GLN A 156 -12.41 -3.69 -6.73
N GLN A 157 -12.83 -4.08 -5.52
CA GLN A 157 -14.24 -4.28 -5.22
C GLN A 157 -14.97 -2.95 -5.05
N LEU A 158 -14.31 -1.93 -4.50
CA LEU A 158 -14.87 -0.59 -4.38
C LEU A 158 -15.12 0.03 -5.76
N GLU A 159 -14.24 -0.17 -6.74
CA GLU A 159 -14.45 0.26 -8.13
C GLU A 159 -15.70 -0.33 -8.78
N GLU A 160 -16.20 -1.48 -8.30
CA GLU A 160 -17.42 -2.10 -8.82
C GLU A 160 -18.71 -1.47 -8.26
N CYS A 161 -18.64 -0.80 -7.09
CA CYS A 161 -19.80 -0.28 -6.38
C CYS A 161 -19.79 1.24 -6.08
N ALA A 162 -18.63 1.91 -6.18
CA ALA A 162 -18.50 3.34 -5.93
C ALA A 162 -18.33 4.14 -7.24
N GLU A 163 -19.01 5.28 -7.34
CA GLU A 163 -18.85 6.18 -8.49
C GLU A 163 -17.52 6.96 -8.47
N SER A 164 -16.91 7.08 -7.30
CA SER A 164 -15.68 7.84 -7.08
C SER A 164 -14.61 6.95 -6.45
N PRO A 165 -13.36 6.95 -6.97
CA PRO A 165 -12.24 6.27 -6.32
C PRO A 165 -11.83 6.92 -4.99
N TYR A 166 -12.33 8.14 -4.71
CA TYR A 166 -12.14 8.84 -3.45
C TYR A 166 -13.22 8.51 -2.42
N ALA A 167 -14.12 7.57 -2.69
CA ALA A 167 -15.07 7.08 -1.70
C ALA A 167 -14.36 6.39 -0.52
N ALA A 168 -13.11 5.97 -0.69
CA ALA A 168 -12.30 5.44 0.38
C ALA A 168 -10.86 5.96 0.38
N VAL A 169 -10.25 5.95 1.56
CA VAL A 169 -8.81 6.12 1.80
C VAL A 169 -8.27 4.82 2.39
N PHE A 170 -7.21 4.29 1.78
CA PHE A 170 -6.60 3.03 2.18
C PHE A 170 -5.41 3.28 3.12
N VAL A 171 -5.32 2.59 4.24
CA VAL A 171 -4.22 2.73 5.21
C VAL A 171 -3.54 1.39 5.42
N GLY A 172 -2.34 1.23 4.85
CA GLY A 172 -1.51 0.06 5.05
C GLY A 172 -0.37 0.35 6.02
N GLN A 173 -0.23 -0.46 7.06
CA GLN A 173 0.90 -0.41 7.97
C GLN A 173 1.67 -1.73 7.96
N ASP A 174 2.99 -1.67 7.93
CA ASP A 174 3.84 -2.85 8.07
C ASP A 174 5.14 -2.53 8.81
N ILE A 175 5.67 -3.55 9.51
CA ILE A 175 6.95 -3.47 10.22
C ILE A 175 8.14 -3.54 9.26
N ASP A 176 7.96 -4.10 8.06
CA ASP A 176 8.98 -4.19 7.03
C ASP A 176 8.84 -3.04 6.03
N ILE A 177 9.81 -2.12 6.02
CA ILE A 177 9.86 -1.01 5.07
C ILE A 177 9.76 -1.45 3.59
N ARG A 178 10.16 -2.67 3.23
CA ARG A 178 10.00 -3.19 1.86
C ARG A 178 8.52 -3.41 1.53
N CYS A 179 7.76 -3.96 2.48
CA CYS A 179 6.31 -4.12 2.40
C CYS A 179 5.61 -2.76 2.25
N VAL A 180 6.00 -1.78 3.05
CA VAL A 180 5.47 -0.41 3.00
C VAL A 180 5.71 0.24 1.62
N LYS A 181 6.92 0.12 1.09
CA LYS A 181 7.25 0.64 -0.26
C LYS A 181 6.46 -0.07 -1.35
N MET A 182 6.30 -1.39 -1.27
CA MET A 182 5.47 -2.15 -2.22
C MET A 182 4.00 -1.73 -2.13
N THR A 183 3.49 -1.50 -0.93
CA THR A 183 2.11 -0.98 -0.70
C THR A 183 1.93 0.36 -1.39
N ALA A 184 2.84 1.31 -1.17
CA ALA A 184 2.79 2.61 -1.81
C ALA A 184 2.87 2.52 -3.35
N ILE A 185 3.75 1.68 -3.90
CA ILE A 185 3.83 1.45 -5.35
C ILE A 185 2.51 0.86 -5.87
N ASN A 186 1.96 -0.15 -5.19
CA ASN A 186 0.68 -0.76 -5.57
C ASN A 186 -0.46 0.27 -5.57
N PHE A 187 -0.51 1.16 -4.58
CA PHE A 187 -1.51 2.22 -4.50
C PHE A 187 -1.38 3.21 -5.65
N VAL A 188 -0.16 3.69 -5.94
CA VAL A 188 0.08 4.61 -7.05
C VAL A 188 -0.33 4.01 -8.39
N VAL A 189 0.12 2.78 -8.68
CA VAL A 189 -0.14 2.12 -9.96
C VAL A 189 -1.62 1.85 -10.18
N ARG A 190 -2.37 1.60 -9.10
CA ARG A 190 -3.80 1.28 -9.14
C ARG A 190 -4.71 2.47 -8.87
N GLY A 191 -4.15 3.67 -8.69
CA GLY A 191 -4.97 4.85 -8.45
C GLY A 191 -5.70 4.86 -7.10
N LEU A 192 -5.16 4.17 -6.08
CA LEU A 192 -5.77 4.07 -4.76
C LEU A 192 -5.24 5.19 -3.84
N PRO A 193 -6.08 6.14 -3.38
CA PRO A 193 -5.66 7.17 -2.43
C PRO A 193 -5.45 6.56 -1.04
N GLY A 194 -4.36 6.92 -0.35
CA GLY A 194 -4.06 6.24 0.90
C GLY A 194 -2.76 6.64 1.58
N PHE A 195 -2.43 5.88 2.63
CA PHE A 195 -1.22 6.00 3.41
C PHE A 195 -0.50 4.66 3.48
N ALA A 196 0.82 4.69 3.30
CA ALA A 196 1.71 3.57 3.58
C ALA A 196 2.57 3.93 4.80
N ILE A 197 2.45 3.17 5.89
CA ILE A 197 3.04 3.50 7.19
C ILE A 197 4.06 2.42 7.57
N HIS A 198 5.26 2.86 7.91
CA HIS A 198 6.29 1.99 8.45
C HIS A 198 6.26 2.05 9.97
N GLY A 199 5.98 0.92 10.61
CA GLY A 199 5.93 0.86 12.06
C GLY A 199 5.43 -0.49 12.57
N ASP A 200 5.73 -0.75 13.85
CA ASP A 200 5.16 -1.89 14.56
C ASP A 200 3.73 -1.54 14.99
N SER A 201 2.72 -2.18 14.40
CA SER A 201 1.31 -1.88 14.66
C SER A 201 0.86 -2.22 16.08
N LEU A 202 1.68 -2.95 16.85
CA LEU A 202 1.46 -3.16 18.28
C LEU A 202 2.03 -2.02 19.14
N LYS A 203 2.68 -1.02 18.52
CA LYS A 203 3.25 0.16 19.18
C LYS A 203 2.63 1.43 18.60
N ALA A 204 2.35 2.39 19.47
CA ALA A 204 1.87 3.72 19.09
C ALA A 204 3.02 4.67 18.67
N ASP A 205 4.01 4.15 17.92
CA ASP A 205 5.21 4.90 17.51
C ASP A 205 5.63 4.52 16.09
N PRO A 206 4.89 4.98 15.06
CA PRO A 206 5.25 4.76 13.67
C PRO A 206 6.53 5.51 13.32
N ILE A 207 7.36 4.86 12.50
CA ILE A 207 8.71 5.31 12.14
C ILE A 207 8.68 6.32 11.01
N ALA A 208 7.84 6.09 10.00
CA ALA A 208 7.69 6.92 8.81
C ALA A 208 6.33 6.68 8.15
N ALA A 209 5.82 7.65 7.40
CA ALA A 209 4.60 7.50 6.62
C ALA A 209 4.74 8.21 5.27
N TRP A 210 4.02 7.67 4.30
CA TRP A 210 3.87 8.27 2.99
C TRP A 210 2.40 8.38 2.64
N GLU A 211 2.00 9.57 2.22
CA GLU A 211 0.72 9.83 1.60
C GLU A 211 0.81 9.52 0.10
N ILE A 212 -0.21 8.83 -0.40
CA ILE A 212 -0.39 8.47 -1.80
C ILE A 212 -1.63 9.20 -2.30
N MET A 213 -1.40 10.18 -3.16
CA MET A 213 -2.45 10.91 -3.86
C MET A 213 -2.37 10.56 -5.34
N PRO A 214 -3.22 9.67 -5.85
CA PRO A 214 -3.29 9.35 -7.27
C PRO A 214 -3.86 10.57 -8.00
N THR A 215 -2.98 11.46 -8.45
CA THR A 215 -3.37 12.71 -9.09
C THR A 215 -4.00 12.45 -10.46
N LYS A 216 -5.10 13.15 -10.77
CA LYS A 216 -5.51 13.37 -12.17
C LYS A 216 -4.71 14.50 -12.86
N GLY A 217 -3.70 15.08 -12.19
CA GLY A 217 -2.95 16.26 -12.64
C GLY A 217 -1.42 16.13 -12.53
N MET A 218 -0.71 16.79 -13.45
CA MET A 218 0.74 16.60 -13.72
C MET A 218 1.71 17.17 -12.67
N MET A 219 1.26 17.86 -11.62
CA MET A 219 2.15 18.74 -10.83
C MET A 219 2.74 18.10 -9.56
N GLY A 220 2.04 17.19 -8.87
CA GLY A 220 2.53 16.53 -7.65
C GLY A 220 3.36 15.26 -7.90
N ALA A 221 4.24 14.90 -6.95
CA ALA A 221 4.78 13.54 -6.88
C ALA A 221 3.68 12.63 -6.31
N PRO A 222 3.40 11.46 -6.89
CA PRO A 222 2.31 10.58 -6.45
C PRO A 222 2.53 9.96 -5.05
N ILE A 223 3.77 9.97 -4.54
CA ILE A 223 4.11 9.55 -3.18
C ILE A 223 4.79 10.72 -2.49
N GLN A 224 4.32 11.09 -1.31
CA GLN A 224 4.89 12.17 -0.51
C GLN A 224 5.11 11.68 0.92
N GLU A 225 6.32 11.87 1.45
CA GLU A 225 6.57 11.63 2.87
C GLU A 225 5.75 12.62 3.70
N CYS A 226 5.09 12.12 4.73
CA CYS A 226 4.25 12.90 5.63
C CYS A 226 4.58 12.57 7.10
N GLU A 227 4.08 13.41 8.01
CA GLU A 227 4.20 13.12 9.43
C GLU A 227 3.43 11.83 9.75
N PRO A 228 4.08 10.85 10.41
CA PRO A 228 3.40 9.61 10.78
C PRO A 228 2.17 9.88 11.65
N PRO A 229 1.02 9.21 11.38
CA PRO A 229 -0.18 9.44 12.18
C PRO A 229 0.06 9.01 13.62
N GLN A 230 -0.32 9.85 14.58
CA GLN A 230 -0.23 9.49 15.99
C GLN A 230 -1.40 8.59 16.35
N PHE A 231 -1.10 7.34 16.73
CA PHE A 231 -2.11 6.45 17.29
C PHE A 231 -2.37 6.86 18.73
N THR A 232 -3.53 7.47 19.00
CA THR A 232 -3.97 7.72 20.36
C THR A 232 -4.40 6.39 20.99
N PRO A 233 -3.90 6.03 22.19
CA PRO A 233 -4.48 4.93 22.94
C PRO A 233 -5.95 5.27 23.22
N VAL A 234 -6.86 4.37 22.87
CA VAL A 234 -8.26 4.50 23.29
C VAL A 234 -8.28 4.58 24.81
N SER A 235 -8.75 5.70 25.36
CA SER A 235 -8.99 5.82 26.80
C SER A 235 -10.19 4.95 27.16
N ASP A 236 -10.03 4.02 28.11
CA ASP A 236 -11.07 3.13 28.64
C ASP A 236 -12.18 3.86 29.45
N ASP A 237 -12.64 5.03 29.03
CA ASP A 237 -13.64 5.81 29.76
C ASP A 237 -14.87 6.13 28.90
N GLU A 238 -15.88 5.27 28.98
CA GLU A 238 -17.27 5.67 29.29
C GLU A 238 -18.14 4.43 29.60
N THR A 239 -17.89 3.77 30.74
CA THR A 239 -18.98 3.00 31.38
C THR A 239 -19.95 4.00 32.01
N THR A 240 -21.05 4.26 31.31
CA THR A 240 -22.20 4.95 31.90
C THR A 240 -22.80 4.07 33.00
N ASP A 241 -22.58 4.52 34.23
CA ASP A 241 -23.08 3.93 35.46
C ASP A 241 -24.62 4.03 35.48
N SER A 242 -25.31 2.91 35.30
CA SER A 242 -26.72 2.79 35.69
C SER A 242 -26.90 1.60 36.61
N SER A 243 -27.01 1.91 37.89
CA SER A 243 -27.32 0.99 38.96
C SER A 243 -28.67 0.30 38.74
N ALA A 244 -28.68 -1.01 38.60
CA ALA A 244 -29.81 -1.85 38.99
C ALA A 244 -29.31 -3.19 39.53
N SER A 245 -29.43 -3.35 40.85
CA SER A 245 -29.13 -4.57 41.61
C SER A 245 -30.05 -5.73 41.21
N ALA A 246 -29.45 -6.89 40.89
CA ALA A 246 -29.99 -8.20 41.26
C ALA A 246 -28.86 -9.26 41.28
N THR A 247 -28.72 -9.92 42.43
CA THR A 247 -27.77 -10.99 42.75
C THR A 247 -28.22 -12.37 42.23
N ALA A 248 -27.29 -13.14 41.65
CA ALA A 248 -26.87 -14.50 42.07
C ALA A 248 -26.44 -15.44 40.91
N THR A 249 -25.18 -15.91 40.99
CA THR A 249 -24.58 -17.25 40.67
C THR A 249 -24.96 -17.93 39.34
N ASP A 250 -24.02 -18.36 38.49
CA ASP A 250 -23.03 -19.43 38.72
C ASP A 250 -22.06 -19.50 37.51
N GLY A 251 -20.87 -20.08 37.72
CA GLY A 251 -19.68 -19.90 36.87
C GLY A 251 -19.69 -20.57 35.48
N ALA A 252 -19.02 -19.90 34.54
CA ALA A 252 -18.39 -20.50 33.37
C ALA A 252 -17.26 -19.58 32.87
N ASP A 253 -16.05 -20.11 32.77
CA ASP A 253 -14.91 -19.46 32.10
C ASP A 253 -15.30 -19.04 30.68
N LYS A 254 -15.20 -17.74 30.40
CA LYS A 254 -15.15 -17.21 29.03
C LYS A 254 -13.89 -16.37 28.90
N VAL A 255 -12.96 -16.87 28.11
CA VAL A 255 -11.86 -16.08 27.55
C VAL A 255 -12.50 -15.17 26.49
N GLU A 256 -12.82 -13.94 26.86
CA GLU A 256 -13.18 -12.88 25.92
C GLU A 256 -11.89 -12.21 25.44
N GLY A 257 -11.44 -12.58 24.23
CA GLY A 257 -10.49 -11.77 23.49
C GLY A 257 -11.20 -10.52 22.98
N GLN A 258 -10.97 -9.39 23.63
CA GLN A 258 -11.44 -8.10 23.17
C GLN A 258 -10.57 -7.65 21.99
N ASN A 259 -11.14 -7.64 20.78
CA ASN A 259 -10.59 -6.87 19.67
C ASN A 259 -10.85 -5.39 19.98
N ALA A 260 -9.80 -4.66 20.34
CA ALA A 260 -9.85 -3.21 20.48
C ALA A 260 -9.83 -2.58 19.08
N GLN A 261 -10.89 -1.88 18.72
CA GLN A 261 -10.94 -0.99 17.56
C GLN A 261 -10.23 0.30 17.94
N VAL A 262 -9.16 0.66 17.21
CA VAL A 262 -8.42 1.90 17.39
C VAL A 262 -8.94 2.90 16.36
N ASP A 263 -9.62 3.95 16.83
CA ASP A 263 -9.99 5.09 16.00
C ASP A 263 -8.74 5.95 15.78
N VAL A 264 -8.50 6.36 14.53
CA VAL A 264 -7.40 7.25 14.18
C VAL A 264 -8.01 8.41 13.41
N ASP A 265 -7.98 9.57 14.05
CA ASP A 265 -8.22 10.86 13.41
C ASP A 265 -7.03 11.14 12.48
N VAL A 266 -7.16 10.79 11.21
CA VAL A 266 -6.31 11.34 10.16
C VAL A 266 -6.94 12.68 9.82
N GLU A 267 -6.36 13.79 10.29
CA GLU A 267 -6.71 15.12 9.78
C GLU A 267 -6.35 15.14 8.28
N LEU A 268 -7.35 14.82 7.44
CA LEU A 268 -7.30 14.99 5.99
C LEU A 268 -7.28 16.51 5.75
N ASP A 269 -6.08 17.05 5.56
CA ASP A 269 -5.92 18.48 5.32
C ASP A 269 -6.63 18.85 4.01
N THR A 270 -7.23 20.04 3.99
CA THR A 270 -8.16 20.64 3.00
C THR A 270 -7.82 20.59 1.49
N GLN A 271 -6.79 19.85 1.07
CA GLN A 271 -6.36 19.68 -0.32
C GLN A 271 -7.30 18.79 -1.16
N GLN A 272 -8.11 17.92 -0.55
CA GLN A 272 -9.14 17.13 -1.24
C GLN A 272 -10.32 18.01 -1.73
N ALA A 273 -10.69 19.06 -0.98
CA ALA A 273 -11.76 19.99 -1.33
C ALA A 273 -11.47 20.85 -2.58
N GLU A 274 -10.20 21.25 -2.79
CA GLU A 274 -9.80 21.97 -4.01
C GLU A 274 -9.88 21.08 -5.27
N PHE A 275 -9.79 19.74 -5.11
CA PHE A 275 -9.82 18.78 -6.21
C PHE A 275 -11.23 18.41 -6.67
N ALA A 276 -12.20 18.29 -5.74
CA ALA A 276 -13.61 18.08 -6.09
C ALA A 276 -14.21 19.27 -6.85
N ALA A 277 -13.74 20.49 -6.57
CA ALA A 277 -14.16 21.70 -7.27
C ALA A 277 -13.75 21.72 -8.76
N PHE A 278 -12.76 20.90 -9.18
CA PHE A 278 -12.28 20.85 -10.56
C PHE A 278 -13.10 19.89 -11.44
N THR A 279 -13.79 18.91 -10.85
CA THR A 279 -14.67 17.98 -11.59
C THR A 279 -16.04 18.57 -11.91
N ASP A 280 -16.47 19.60 -11.19
CA ASP A 280 -17.75 20.29 -11.43
C ASP A 280 -17.67 21.34 -12.56
N SER A 281 -16.47 21.71 -13.04
CA SER A 281 -16.32 22.79 -14.02
C SER A 281 -16.45 22.38 -15.50
N ASP A 282 -16.58 21.09 -15.83
CA ASP A 282 -16.77 20.61 -17.22
C ASP A 282 -18.24 20.27 -17.57
N GLY A 283 -19.19 20.80 -16.79
CA GLY A 283 -20.61 20.47 -16.87
C GLY A 283 -21.55 21.59 -17.24
N ASP A 284 -21.13 22.68 -17.90
CA ASP A 284 -22.12 23.61 -18.50
C ASP A 284 -21.59 24.39 -19.70
N VAL A 285 -21.68 23.78 -20.89
CA VAL A 285 -21.75 24.54 -22.15
C VAL A 285 -22.93 24.00 -22.96
N ASN A 286 -24.10 24.62 -22.74
CA ASN A 286 -25.19 24.58 -23.71
C ASN A 286 -25.86 25.97 -23.81
N GLN A 287 -25.34 26.81 -24.70
CA GLN A 287 -26.10 27.65 -25.64
C GLN A 287 -25.19 28.37 -26.64
#